data_AF-A0A3D2VRS8-F1
#
_entry.id   AF-A0A3D2VRS8-F1
#
_cell.length_a   1.000
_cell.length_b   1.000
_cell.length_c   1.000
_cell.angle_alpha   90.00
_cell.angle_beta   90.00
_cell.angle_gamma   90.00
#
_symmetry.space_group_name_H-M   'P 1'
#
loop_
_entity.id
_entity.type
_entity.pdbx_description
1 polymer ?
#
loop_
_entity_poly.entity_id
_entity_poly.type
_entity_poly.pdbx_seq_one_letter_code
_entity_poly.pdbx_strand_id
1 'polypeptide(L)'
;MEAQNIPETAPKRKRGEGTGGRFFVLDRGQWEKIWTIPTANRMNLALAYLVLLAGTGADHRMTKWSTNSISDHTGMRKDAARTAIGELLTAKLIERAPTWTATFPNHHITAGKAKAETEAEVIFLPVGLVTGLTGTDTSILCRMRETGDPLLLRLLIDLYGAVTTDAPFAVALPKMRWYRDTTNGEAAAEKALEMGAHAIWELADVFTRQSEGLERSHYLVKGEKAPKFWDRLKLLEKTGAIYWEPWLCSSATADADPIYPLTPDDKVKAWADLAARQLLTGAAGEREWKSDAHPGTLAVLPVHHQSPAIQYLMRLRIEADTPGRRGAYGERTRIVGHWIEQYDRLAKEAAKGQFSNPLRTQPSKASEGGRPHQGDQGHQGSSRVSNQS
;
A
#
# COMPACT_ATOMS: atom_id res chain seq x y z
N MET A 1 16.64 -4.64 -61.88
CA MET A 1 16.70 -5.70 -60.85
C MET A 1 17.90 -5.36 -59.97
N GLU A 2 17.84 -4.34 -59.12
CA GLU A 2 16.97 -4.14 -57.95
C GLU A 2 16.96 -5.33 -56.98
N ALA A 3 17.70 -5.18 -55.89
CA ALA A 3 17.24 -5.55 -54.56
C ALA A 3 17.76 -4.45 -53.61
N GLN A 4 16.88 -3.50 -53.30
CA GLN A 4 17.12 -2.46 -52.30
C GLN A 4 17.03 -3.09 -50.91
N ASN A 5 18.03 -2.81 -50.08
CA ASN A 5 18.12 -3.24 -48.69
C ASN A 5 17.17 -2.36 -47.85
N ILE A 6 16.04 -2.93 -47.41
CA ILE A 6 15.09 -2.23 -46.54
C ILE A 6 15.63 -2.31 -45.11
N PRO A 7 15.88 -1.19 -44.41
CA PRO A 7 16.32 -1.24 -43.03
C PRO A 7 15.18 -1.74 -42.14
N GLU A 8 15.48 -2.79 -41.38
CA GLU A 8 14.64 -3.41 -40.37
C GLU A 8 14.14 -2.34 -39.39
N THR A 9 12.86 -1.99 -39.49
CA THR A 9 12.24 -0.97 -38.64
C THR A 9 12.26 -1.45 -37.19
N ALA A 10 12.94 -0.70 -36.33
CA ALA A 10 12.90 -0.89 -34.88
C ALA A 10 11.46 -1.09 -34.39
N PRO A 11 11.21 -2.03 -33.43
CA PRO A 11 9.87 -2.31 -32.97
C PRO A 11 9.22 -1.04 -32.42
N LYS A 12 8.07 -0.68 -32.99
CA LYS A 12 7.25 0.44 -32.51
C LYS A 12 6.92 0.18 -31.03
N ARG A 13 7.46 1.01 -30.14
CA ARG A 13 7.08 1.03 -28.71
C ARG A 13 5.55 0.96 -28.59
N LYS A 14 5.05 0.07 -27.72
CA LYS A 14 3.62 0.04 -27.42
C LYS A 14 3.23 1.40 -26.83
N ARG A 15 2.16 1.99 -27.36
CA ARG A 15 1.65 3.29 -26.92
C ARG A 15 1.32 3.19 -25.42
N GLY A 16 2.04 3.95 -24.58
CA GLY A 16 1.93 3.89 -23.11
C GLY A 16 3.16 3.36 -22.37
N GLU A 17 4.17 2.84 -23.08
CA GLU A 17 5.47 2.52 -22.45
C GLU A 17 6.30 3.78 -22.19
N GLY A 18 6.35 4.15 -20.90
CA GLY A 18 7.34 5.04 -20.31
C GLY A 18 7.02 6.52 -20.49
N THR A 19 6.25 7.11 -19.57
CA THR A 19 6.36 8.50 -19.02
C THR A 19 5.12 8.97 -18.22
N GLY A 20 4.16 8.11 -17.91
CA GLY A 20 3.17 8.35 -16.85
C GLY A 20 3.42 7.39 -15.68
N GLY A 21 3.27 7.84 -14.43
CA GLY A 21 3.28 6.94 -13.28
C GLY A 21 2.26 5.81 -13.49
N ARG A 22 2.50 4.61 -12.95
CA ARG A 22 1.54 3.48 -13.03
C ARG A 22 0.29 3.69 -12.15
N PHE A 23 -0.10 4.94 -11.93
CA PHE A 23 -1.21 5.40 -11.11
C PHE A 23 -1.92 6.58 -11.77
N PHE A 24 -3.13 6.87 -11.31
CA PHE A 24 -3.91 8.04 -11.66
C PHE A 24 -4.45 8.69 -10.38
N VAL A 25 -4.84 9.96 -10.48
CA VAL A 25 -5.26 10.77 -9.33
C VAL A 25 -6.75 11.03 -9.40
N LEU A 26 -7.45 10.70 -8.32
CA LEU A 26 -8.88 10.95 -8.13
C LEU A 26 -9.09 12.07 -7.10
N ASP A 27 -9.81 13.11 -7.48
CA ASP A 27 -10.26 14.15 -6.56
C ASP A 27 -11.43 13.65 -5.70
N ARG A 28 -11.34 13.81 -4.37
CA ARG A 28 -12.41 13.36 -3.45
C ARG A 28 -13.72 14.09 -3.66
N GLY A 29 -13.70 15.38 -3.95
CA GLY A 29 -14.92 16.15 -4.21
C GLY A 29 -15.65 15.68 -5.46
N GLN A 30 -14.91 15.31 -6.50
CA GLN A 30 -15.47 14.69 -7.71
C GLN A 30 -15.98 13.29 -7.45
N TRP A 31 -15.27 12.52 -6.62
CA TRP A 31 -15.72 11.22 -6.16
C TRP A 31 -17.05 11.31 -5.42
N GLU A 32 -17.18 12.23 -4.47
CA GLU A 32 -18.44 12.49 -3.77
C GLU A 32 -19.56 12.93 -4.72
N LYS A 33 -19.24 13.78 -5.71
CA LYS A 33 -20.20 14.21 -6.72
C LYS A 33 -20.78 13.05 -7.53
N ILE A 34 -20.01 11.98 -7.80
CA ILE A 34 -20.53 10.78 -8.47
C ILE A 34 -21.68 10.16 -7.68
N TRP A 35 -21.59 10.20 -6.35
CA TRP A 35 -22.61 9.64 -5.47
C TRP A 35 -23.88 10.49 -5.37
N THR A 36 -23.86 11.73 -5.86
CA THR A 36 -25.02 12.62 -5.88
C THR A 36 -25.70 12.72 -7.25
N ILE A 37 -25.06 12.25 -8.33
CA ILE A 37 -25.63 12.33 -9.69
C ILE A 37 -26.89 11.43 -9.77
N PRO A 38 -28.03 11.96 -10.23
CA PRO A 38 -29.19 11.15 -10.57
C PRO A 38 -28.84 10.21 -11.74
N THR A 39 -28.90 8.90 -11.50
CA THR A 39 -28.58 7.88 -12.50
C THR A 39 -29.40 6.62 -12.23
N ALA A 40 -29.75 5.89 -13.29
CA ALA A 40 -30.36 4.58 -13.19
C ALA A 40 -29.33 3.48 -12.85
N ASN A 41 -28.02 3.73 -13.06
CA ASN A 41 -26.97 2.74 -12.83
C ASN A 41 -25.70 3.37 -12.29
N ARG A 42 -25.64 3.49 -10.96
CA ARG A 42 -24.50 4.08 -10.24
C ARG A 42 -23.19 3.32 -10.43
N MET A 43 -23.24 1.98 -10.49
CA MET A 43 -22.05 1.15 -10.69
C MET A 43 -21.38 1.49 -12.02
N ASN A 44 -22.14 1.51 -13.11
CA ASN A 44 -21.60 1.81 -14.43
C ASN A 44 -21.09 3.25 -14.53
N LEU A 45 -21.80 4.21 -13.93
CA LEU A 45 -21.36 5.61 -13.89
C LEU A 45 -19.98 5.76 -13.21
N ALA A 46 -19.83 5.17 -12.01
CA ALA A 46 -18.59 5.23 -11.25
C ALA A 46 -17.43 4.52 -11.97
N LEU A 47 -17.68 3.32 -12.51
CA LEU A 47 -16.67 2.57 -13.27
C LEU A 47 -16.23 3.30 -14.53
N ALA A 48 -17.15 3.88 -15.29
CA ALA A 48 -16.82 4.65 -16.49
C ALA A 48 -15.89 5.82 -16.16
N TYR A 49 -16.16 6.54 -15.06
CA TYR A 49 -15.31 7.64 -14.63
C TYR A 49 -13.91 7.17 -14.23
N LEU A 50 -13.79 6.11 -13.41
CA LEU A 50 -12.50 5.54 -13.00
C LEU A 50 -11.68 5.05 -14.19
N VAL A 51 -12.32 4.42 -15.19
CA VAL A 51 -11.64 3.97 -16.41
C VAL A 51 -11.13 5.16 -17.21
N LEU A 52 -11.96 6.17 -17.45
CA LEU A 52 -11.54 7.37 -18.19
C LEU A 52 -10.35 8.07 -17.51
N LEU A 53 -10.39 8.14 -16.17
CA LEU A 53 -9.34 8.73 -15.36
C LEU A 53 -8.02 7.93 -15.43
N ALA A 54 -8.09 6.59 -15.39
CA ALA A 54 -6.92 5.73 -15.58
C ALA A 54 -6.29 5.86 -16.97
N GLY A 55 -7.09 6.23 -17.97
CA GLY A 55 -6.64 6.50 -19.35
C GLY A 55 -5.98 7.86 -19.57
N THR A 56 -5.82 8.66 -18.52
CA THR A 56 -5.16 9.96 -18.63
C THR A 56 -3.64 9.84 -18.77
N GLY A 57 -3.01 10.87 -19.35
CA GLY A 57 -1.56 10.97 -19.41
C GLY A 57 -0.94 11.42 -18.08
N ALA A 58 0.36 11.76 -18.12
CA ALA A 58 1.10 12.26 -16.95
C ALA A 58 0.51 13.56 -16.36
N ASP A 59 -0.28 14.30 -17.13
CA ASP A 59 -0.96 15.52 -16.69
C ASP A 59 -2.29 15.25 -15.97
N HIS A 60 -2.74 13.99 -15.92
CA HIS A 60 -4.00 13.53 -15.33
C HIS A 60 -5.26 14.29 -15.80
N ARG A 61 -5.21 14.92 -16.99
CA ARG A 61 -6.27 15.81 -17.47
C ARG A 61 -6.93 15.33 -18.74
N MET A 62 -6.15 14.86 -19.72
CA MET A 62 -6.70 14.44 -20.99
C MET A 62 -6.69 12.92 -21.10
N THR A 63 -7.83 12.35 -21.50
CA THR A 63 -7.95 10.92 -21.81
C THR A 63 -8.39 10.73 -23.26
N LYS A 64 -7.78 9.73 -23.92
CA LYS A 64 -8.20 9.24 -25.25
C LYS A 64 -8.98 7.93 -25.13
N TRP A 65 -9.24 7.49 -23.90
CA TRP A 65 -10.03 6.29 -23.67
C TRP A 65 -11.50 6.59 -23.94
N SER A 66 -12.18 5.56 -24.43
CA SER A 66 -13.49 5.68 -25.05
C SER A 66 -14.48 4.68 -24.47
N THR A 67 -15.68 4.65 -25.04
CA THR A 67 -16.67 3.59 -24.81
C THR A 67 -16.08 2.18 -24.98
N ASN A 68 -15.16 1.98 -25.94
CA ASN A 68 -14.49 0.68 -26.12
C ASN A 68 -13.59 0.36 -24.92
N SER A 69 -12.76 1.31 -24.49
CA SER A 69 -11.89 1.13 -23.32
C SER A 69 -12.68 0.80 -22.05
N ILE A 70 -13.82 1.45 -21.83
CA ILE A 70 -14.73 1.13 -20.72
C ILE A 70 -15.27 -0.30 -20.85
N SER A 71 -15.75 -0.67 -22.04
CA SER A 71 -16.24 -2.02 -22.33
C SER A 71 -15.15 -3.07 -22.09
N ASP A 72 -13.93 -2.83 -22.55
CA ASP A 72 -12.82 -3.78 -22.49
C ASP A 72 -12.33 -3.99 -21.06
N HIS A 73 -12.21 -2.92 -20.27
CA HIS A 73 -11.65 -2.99 -18.91
C HIS A 73 -12.65 -3.36 -17.82
N THR A 74 -13.94 -3.21 -18.09
CA THR A 74 -15.00 -3.49 -17.10
C THR A 74 -15.93 -4.61 -17.55
N GLY A 75 -15.90 -5.02 -18.81
CA GLY A 75 -16.88 -5.93 -19.42
C GLY A 75 -18.26 -5.31 -19.68
N MET A 76 -18.44 -4.00 -19.46
CA MET A 76 -19.72 -3.29 -19.64
C MET A 76 -20.14 -3.25 -21.11
N ARG A 77 -21.44 -3.40 -21.40
CA ARG A 77 -21.93 -3.21 -22.78
C ARG A 77 -21.69 -1.78 -23.26
N LYS A 78 -21.37 -1.63 -24.55
CA LYS A 78 -21.00 -0.34 -25.15
C LYS A 78 -22.10 0.73 -25.06
N ASP A 79 -23.36 0.33 -25.12
CA ASP A 79 -24.49 1.26 -24.93
C ASP A 79 -24.55 1.79 -23.50
N ALA A 80 -24.41 0.93 -22.49
CA ALA A 80 -24.33 1.34 -21.09
C ALA A 80 -23.12 2.25 -20.83
N ALA A 81 -21.97 1.96 -21.43
CA ALA A 81 -20.78 2.81 -21.34
C ALA A 81 -21.00 4.18 -22.00
N ARG A 82 -21.70 4.24 -23.14
CA ARG A 82 -22.07 5.50 -23.80
C ARG A 82 -23.02 6.33 -22.94
N THR A 83 -24.02 5.70 -22.33
CA THR A 83 -24.95 6.35 -21.39
C THR A 83 -24.19 6.95 -20.21
N ALA A 84 -23.31 6.17 -19.59
CA ALA A 84 -22.48 6.65 -18.48
C ALA A 84 -21.62 7.86 -18.86
N ILE A 85 -20.96 7.85 -20.04
CA ILE A 85 -20.23 9.03 -20.55
C ILE A 85 -21.15 10.24 -20.70
N GLY A 86 -22.37 10.04 -21.23
CA GLY A 86 -23.37 11.11 -21.37
C GLY A 86 -23.77 11.72 -20.03
N GLU A 87 -23.97 10.89 -19.00
CA GLU A 87 -24.24 11.33 -17.63
C GLU A 87 -23.05 12.12 -17.04
N LEU A 88 -21.81 11.66 -17.25
CA LEU A 88 -20.60 12.36 -16.78
C LEU A 88 -20.40 13.73 -17.47
N LEU A 89 -20.69 13.83 -18.77
CA LEU A 89 -20.68 15.10 -19.52
C LEU A 89 -21.75 16.05 -18.97
N THR A 90 -22.97 15.55 -18.76
CA THR A 90 -24.09 16.33 -18.22
C THR A 90 -23.78 16.85 -16.82
N ALA A 91 -23.15 16.01 -15.99
CA ALA A 91 -22.70 16.37 -14.66
C ALA A 91 -21.46 17.28 -14.64
N LYS A 92 -20.83 17.58 -15.78
CA LYS A 92 -19.58 18.35 -15.89
C LYS A 92 -18.46 17.75 -15.02
N LEU A 93 -18.33 16.43 -15.05
CA LEU A 93 -17.17 15.71 -14.51
C LEU A 93 -16.12 15.45 -15.59
N ILE A 94 -16.57 15.41 -16.85
CA ILE A 94 -15.73 15.37 -18.04
C ILE A 94 -16.28 16.37 -19.07
N GLU A 95 -15.42 16.79 -19.98
CA GLU A 95 -15.73 17.65 -21.11
C GLU A 95 -15.20 17.03 -22.40
N ARG A 96 -15.80 17.38 -23.54
CA ARG A 96 -15.23 17.01 -24.85
C ARG A 96 -14.05 17.95 -25.13
N ALA A 97 -12.89 17.38 -25.46
CA ALA A 97 -11.76 18.18 -25.87
C ALA A 97 -12.06 18.90 -27.20
N PRO A 98 -11.39 20.03 -27.51
CA PRO A 98 -11.57 20.72 -28.80
C PRO A 98 -11.31 19.84 -30.02
N THR A 99 -10.39 18.87 -29.88
CA THR A 99 -10.03 17.89 -30.92
C THR A 99 -10.98 16.69 -31.00
N TRP A 100 -12.07 16.69 -30.24
CA TRP A 100 -12.99 15.54 -30.17
C TRP A 100 -13.68 15.30 -31.51
N THR A 101 -13.67 14.06 -31.96
CA THR A 101 -14.51 13.60 -33.07
C THR A 101 -15.17 12.26 -32.70
N ALA A 102 -16.22 11.86 -33.43
CA ALA A 102 -16.88 10.58 -33.19
C ALA A 102 -15.92 9.38 -33.35
N THR A 103 -14.95 9.49 -34.25
CA THR A 103 -13.93 8.47 -34.52
C THR A 103 -12.72 8.55 -33.61
N PHE A 104 -12.43 9.74 -33.05
CA PHE A 104 -11.32 9.99 -32.11
C PHE A 104 -11.84 10.71 -30.87
N PRO A 105 -12.56 10.00 -29.98
CA PRO A 105 -13.09 10.60 -28.76
C PRO A 105 -11.95 10.93 -27.81
N ASN A 106 -11.79 12.23 -27.53
CA ASN A 106 -10.86 12.74 -26.52
C ASN A 106 -11.64 13.56 -25.49
N HIS A 107 -11.43 13.27 -24.22
CA HIS A 107 -12.12 13.94 -23.12
C HIS A 107 -11.13 14.65 -22.21
N HIS A 108 -11.54 15.80 -21.67
CA HIS A 108 -10.89 16.43 -20.54
C HIS A 108 -11.61 16.00 -19.27
N ILE A 109 -10.86 15.48 -18.30
CA ILE A 109 -11.34 15.33 -16.94
C ILE A 109 -11.36 16.73 -16.33
N THR A 110 -12.53 17.20 -15.92
CA THR A 110 -12.64 18.47 -15.20
C THR A 110 -11.79 18.33 -13.93
N ALA A 111 -10.95 19.30 -13.58
CA ALA A 111 -10.29 19.24 -12.27
C ALA A 111 -11.34 19.49 -11.17
N GLY A 112 -11.24 18.80 -10.04
CA GLY A 112 -12.03 19.15 -8.87
C GLY A 112 -11.66 20.54 -8.34
N LYS A 113 -12.51 21.07 -7.44
CA LYS A 113 -12.23 22.34 -6.76
C LYS A 113 -11.12 22.23 -5.72
N ALA A 114 -10.59 21.02 -5.47
CA ALA A 114 -9.31 20.89 -4.80
C ALA A 114 -8.28 21.62 -5.65
N LYS A 115 -8.07 22.89 -5.32
CA LYS A 115 -6.72 23.45 -5.39
C LYS A 115 -5.88 22.39 -4.68
N ALA A 116 -4.91 21.80 -5.36
CA ALA A 116 -4.00 20.81 -4.80
C ALA A 116 -3.13 21.44 -3.68
N GLU A 117 -3.77 22.03 -2.69
CA GLU A 117 -3.23 22.76 -1.55
C GLU A 117 -3.06 21.80 -0.38
N THR A 118 -3.79 20.67 -0.34
CA THR A 118 -3.56 19.60 0.65
C THR A 118 -3.63 18.19 0.03
N GLU A 119 -2.69 17.33 0.42
CA GLU A 119 -2.62 15.91 0.01
C GLU A 119 -3.85 15.10 0.45
N ALA A 120 -4.62 15.61 1.43
CA ALA A 120 -5.82 14.98 1.95
C ALA A 120 -6.98 14.91 0.94
N GLU A 121 -7.00 15.77 -0.09
CA GLU A 121 -8.12 15.90 -1.04
C GLU A 121 -8.02 14.98 -2.27
N VAL A 122 -6.90 14.26 -2.41
CA VAL A 122 -6.64 13.37 -3.54
C VAL A 122 -6.53 11.90 -3.10
N ILE A 123 -6.91 11.00 -4.01
CA ILE A 123 -6.75 9.55 -3.87
C ILE A 123 -5.88 9.06 -5.02
N PHE A 124 -4.76 8.43 -4.69
CA PHE A 124 -3.89 7.80 -5.68
C PHE A 124 -4.35 6.37 -5.95
N LEU A 125 -4.69 6.08 -7.20
CA LEU A 125 -5.21 4.77 -7.61
C LEU A 125 -4.26 4.12 -8.62
N PRO A 126 -3.95 2.82 -8.49
CA PRO A 126 -3.11 2.15 -9.47
C PRO A 126 -3.86 1.92 -10.77
N VAL A 127 -3.19 2.12 -11.91
CA VAL A 127 -3.75 1.80 -13.24
C VAL A 127 -4.10 0.30 -13.33
N GLY A 128 -3.32 -0.56 -12.65
CA GLY A 128 -3.59 -2.00 -12.54
C GLY A 128 -4.94 -2.36 -11.94
N LEU A 129 -5.60 -1.45 -11.20
CA LEU A 129 -6.98 -1.64 -10.75
C LEU A 129 -7.95 -1.81 -11.94
N VAL A 130 -7.68 -1.07 -13.02
CA VAL A 130 -8.48 -1.01 -14.24
C VAL A 130 -7.97 -2.00 -15.28
N THR A 131 -6.67 -2.03 -15.52
CA THR A 131 -6.07 -2.85 -16.59
C THR A 131 -5.81 -4.30 -16.17
N GLY A 132 -5.94 -4.62 -14.88
CA GLY A 132 -5.51 -5.89 -14.32
C GLY A 132 -3.99 -5.94 -14.06
N LEU A 133 -3.56 -6.99 -13.36
CA LEU A 133 -2.15 -7.34 -13.20
C LEU A 133 -1.74 -8.29 -14.33
N THR A 134 -0.46 -8.26 -14.70
CA THR A 134 0.10 -9.22 -15.65
C THR A 134 -0.11 -10.65 -15.12
N GLY A 135 -0.71 -11.53 -15.93
CA GLY A 135 -1.00 -12.92 -15.53
C GLY A 135 -2.31 -13.11 -14.76
N THR A 136 -3.12 -12.06 -14.56
CA THR A 136 -4.51 -12.20 -14.09
C THR A 136 -5.48 -11.91 -15.22
N ASP A 137 -6.46 -12.79 -15.44
CA ASP A 137 -7.41 -12.66 -16.55
C ASP A 137 -8.45 -11.53 -16.34
N THR A 138 -8.75 -11.16 -15.10
CA THR A 138 -9.81 -10.19 -14.76
C THR A 138 -9.29 -9.09 -13.84
N SER A 139 -9.57 -7.82 -14.17
CA SER A 139 -9.24 -6.66 -13.33
C SER A 139 -10.06 -6.62 -12.04
N ILE A 140 -9.57 -5.94 -10.99
CA ILE A 140 -10.34 -5.76 -9.76
C ILE A 140 -11.64 -5.02 -10.04
N LEU A 141 -11.61 -3.97 -10.89
CA LEU A 141 -12.83 -3.25 -11.24
C LEU A 141 -13.88 -4.12 -11.97
N CYS A 142 -13.45 -5.03 -12.84
CA CYS A 142 -14.37 -5.97 -13.47
C CYS A 142 -15.01 -6.90 -12.42
N ARG A 143 -14.22 -7.44 -11.48
CA ARG A 143 -14.75 -8.22 -10.35
C ARG A 143 -15.72 -7.42 -9.48
N MET A 144 -15.43 -6.15 -9.21
CA MET A 144 -16.34 -5.27 -8.45
C MET A 144 -17.67 -5.09 -9.17
N ARG A 145 -17.65 -4.89 -10.49
CA ARG A 145 -18.88 -4.79 -11.29
C ARG A 145 -19.73 -6.05 -11.19
N GLU A 146 -19.11 -7.22 -11.26
CA GLU A 146 -19.79 -8.53 -11.19
C GLU A 146 -20.52 -8.75 -9.86
N THR A 147 -20.10 -8.07 -8.78
CA THR A 147 -20.84 -8.12 -7.51
C THR A 147 -22.17 -7.38 -7.55
N GLY A 148 -22.34 -6.43 -8.49
CA GLY A 148 -23.53 -5.58 -8.59
C GLY A 148 -23.70 -4.57 -7.45
N ASP A 149 -22.77 -4.48 -6.49
CA ASP A 149 -22.87 -3.59 -5.33
C ASP A 149 -22.01 -2.32 -5.50
N PRO A 150 -22.60 -1.17 -5.84
CA PRO A 150 -21.83 0.07 -6.03
C PRO A 150 -21.19 0.55 -4.71
N LEU A 151 -21.76 0.25 -3.55
CA LEU A 151 -21.18 0.66 -2.27
C LEU A 151 -19.93 -0.16 -1.90
N LEU A 152 -19.82 -1.39 -2.43
CA LEU A 152 -18.58 -2.17 -2.37
C LEU A 152 -17.45 -1.49 -3.15
N LEU A 153 -17.74 -1.03 -4.37
CA LEU A 153 -16.80 -0.24 -5.16
C LEU A 153 -16.45 1.06 -4.44
N ARG A 154 -17.43 1.73 -3.82
CA ARG A 154 -17.19 2.92 -3.01
C ARG A 154 -16.18 2.66 -1.90
N LEU A 155 -16.45 1.62 -1.10
CA LEU A 155 -15.58 1.22 -0.01
C LEU A 155 -14.15 0.97 -0.51
N LEU A 156 -13.97 0.20 -1.58
CA LEU A 156 -12.65 -0.07 -2.14
C LEU A 156 -11.86 1.21 -2.46
N ILE A 157 -12.48 2.17 -3.15
CA ILE A 157 -11.82 3.43 -3.52
C ILE A 157 -11.49 4.28 -2.30
N ASP A 158 -12.39 4.33 -1.33
CA ASP A 158 -12.17 5.09 -0.09
C ASP A 158 -11.05 4.47 0.76
N LEU A 159 -10.86 3.14 0.70
CA LEU A 159 -9.73 2.45 1.32
C LEU A 159 -8.39 2.85 0.69
N TYR A 160 -8.31 3.04 -0.63
CA TYR A 160 -7.10 3.63 -1.25
C TYR A 160 -6.82 5.02 -0.70
N GLY A 161 -7.87 5.83 -0.49
CA GLY A 161 -7.74 7.14 0.14
C GLY A 161 -7.42 7.08 1.64
N ALA A 162 -7.40 5.91 2.26
CA ALA A 162 -7.10 5.73 3.68
C ALA A 162 -5.68 5.21 3.92
N VAL A 163 -4.92 4.94 2.85
CA VAL A 163 -3.53 4.46 2.92
C VAL A 163 -2.59 5.58 3.39
N THR A 164 -1.71 5.24 4.33
CA THR A 164 -0.62 6.11 4.77
C THR A 164 0.65 5.87 3.96
N THR A 165 1.53 6.89 3.91
CA THR A 165 2.76 6.87 3.10
C THR A 165 4.01 6.45 3.88
N ASP A 166 3.87 6.09 5.15
CA ASP A 166 4.89 5.46 5.98
C ASP A 166 4.94 3.94 5.75
N ALA A 167 5.99 3.26 6.25
CA ALA A 167 5.96 1.80 6.37
C ALA A 167 4.93 1.45 7.46
N PRO A 168 3.88 0.68 7.16
CA PRO A 168 3.79 -0.47 6.24
C PRO A 168 3.23 -0.21 4.82
N PHE A 169 2.85 1.02 4.48
CA PHE A 169 2.01 1.36 3.33
C PHE A 169 0.68 0.58 3.35
N ALA A 170 -0.14 0.86 4.37
CA ALA A 170 -1.40 0.20 4.66
C ALA A 170 -2.48 1.25 5.00
N VAL A 171 -3.74 0.81 5.11
CA VAL A 171 -4.80 1.66 5.66
C VAL A 171 -4.46 2.03 7.10
N ALA A 172 -4.59 3.32 7.43
CA ALA A 172 -4.27 3.84 8.76
C ALA A 172 -4.96 3.05 9.87
N LEU A 173 -4.22 2.70 10.94
CA LEU A 173 -4.72 1.93 12.09
C LEU A 173 -5.99 2.51 12.73
N PRO A 174 -6.11 3.84 12.94
CA PRO A 174 -7.35 4.42 13.44
C PRO A 174 -8.54 4.16 12.51
N LYS A 175 -8.30 4.02 11.20
CA LYS A 175 -9.38 3.84 10.22
C LYS A 175 -9.89 2.41 10.12
N MET A 176 -8.96 1.46 10.17
CA MET A 176 -9.25 0.04 10.09
C MET A 176 -8.15 -0.75 10.79
N ARG A 177 -8.55 -1.59 11.76
CA ARG A 177 -7.62 -2.47 12.46
C ARG A 177 -8.26 -3.80 12.82
N TRP A 178 -7.41 -4.80 12.94
CA TRP A 178 -7.76 -6.11 13.48
C TRP A 178 -6.72 -6.45 14.56
N TYR A 179 -7.17 -6.48 15.82
CA TYR A 179 -6.33 -6.35 17.02
C TYR A 179 -6.94 -7.09 18.21
N ARG A 180 -6.15 -7.40 19.25
CA ARG A 180 -6.71 -7.98 20.49
C ARG A 180 -7.41 -6.90 21.31
N ASP A 181 -8.68 -7.11 21.64
CA ASP A 181 -9.42 -6.20 22.50
C ASP A 181 -9.01 -6.42 23.97
N THR A 182 -8.36 -5.43 24.57
CA THR A 182 -7.88 -5.48 25.95
C THR A 182 -8.84 -4.81 26.94
N THR A 183 -10.02 -4.35 26.50
CA THR A 183 -10.97 -3.63 27.37
C THR A 183 -11.54 -4.49 28.50
N ASN A 184 -11.57 -5.82 28.32
CA ASN A 184 -11.99 -6.77 29.34
C ASN A 184 -10.88 -7.13 30.35
N GLY A 185 -9.73 -6.43 30.31
CA GLY A 185 -8.58 -6.71 31.18
C GLY A 185 -7.64 -7.81 30.66
N GLU A 186 -7.90 -8.38 29.49
CA GLU A 186 -6.99 -9.31 28.83
C GLU A 186 -5.76 -8.58 28.26
N ALA A 187 -4.56 -9.12 28.49
CA ALA A 187 -3.33 -8.52 28.00
C ALA A 187 -3.10 -8.80 26.51
N ALA A 188 -2.58 -7.81 25.78
CA ALA A 188 -2.17 -7.99 24.38
C ALA A 188 -0.92 -8.87 24.22
N ALA A 189 -0.06 -8.87 25.24
CA ALA A 189 1.09 -9.74 25.35
C ALA A 189 1.42 -9.98 26.83
N GLU A 190 1.90 -11.18 27.14
CA GLU A 190 2.37 -11.56 28.47
C GLU A 190 3.89 -11.50 28.53
N LYS A 191 4.46 -10.97 29.62
CA LYS A 191 5.91 -10.89 29.78
C LYS A 191 6.43 -12.23 30.31
N ALA A 192 7.10 -12.99 29.46
CA ALA A 192 7.68 -14.29 29.80
C ALA A 192 8.91 -14.16 30.71
N LEU A 193 9.79 -13.18 30.42
CA LEU A 193 11.04 -13.00 31.15
C LEU A 193 11.61 -11.60 30.92
N GLU A 194 12.28 -11.06 31.94
CA GLU A 194 13.27 -9.99 31.78
C GLU A 194 14.67 -10.56 32.00
N MET A 195 15.59 -10.22 31.09
CA MET A 195 16.97 -10.66 31.14
C MET A 195 17.88 -9.54 30.68
N GLY A 196 18.66 -8.98 31.62
CA GLY A 196 19.53 -7.84 31.35
C GLY A 196 18.75 -6.64 30.79
N ALA A 197 19.08 -6.21 29.58
CA ALA A 197 18.43 -5.09 28.92
C ALA A 197 17.17 -5.46 28.11
N HIS A 198 16.74 -6.72 28.16
CA HIS A 198 15.69 -7.27 27.29
C HIS A 198 14.47 -7.77 28.06
N ALA A 199 13.29 -7.52 27.50
CA ALA A 199 12.03 -8.13 27.89
C ALA A 199 11.55 -9.05 26.76
N ILE A 200 11.18 -10.28 27.12
CA ILE A 200 10.62 -11.29 26.24
C ILE A 200 9.11 -11.30 26.45
N TRP A 201 8.38 -11.15 25.36
CA TRP A 201 6.93 -11.08 25.34
C TRP A 201 6.36 -12.24 24.54
N GLU A 202 5.39 -12.94 25.10
CA GLU A 202 4.54 -13.87 24.37
C GLU A 202 3.28 -13.11 23.90
N LEU A 203 3.10 -13.07 22.59
CA LEU A 203 2.05 -12.30 21.94
C LEU A 203 0.77 -13.13 21.84
N ALA A 204 -0.36 -12.47 22.07
CA ALA A 204 -1.67 -13.09 21.98
C ALA A 204 -2.22 -13.14 20.54
N ASP A 205 -3.02 -14.17 20.25
CA ASP A 205 -3.60 -14.41 18.91
C ASP A 205 -5.14 -14.25 18.78
N VAL A 206 -5.81 -13.71 19.80
CA VAL A 206 -7.26 -13.51 19.79
C VAL A 206 -7.59 -12.09 19.33
N PHE A 207 -8.38 -11.93 18.27
CA PHE A 207 -8.51 -10.64 17.58
C PHE A 207 -9.94 -10.21 17.24
N THR A 208 -10.22 -8.93 17.47
CA THR A 208 -11.44 -8.18 17.13
C THR A 208 -11.16 -7.22 15.97
N ARG A 209 -12.12 -7.03 15.06
CA ARG A 209 -12.05 -6.03 13.98
C ARG A 209 -12.76 -4.75 14.39
N GLN A 210 -12.13 -3.60 14.16
CA GLN A 210 -12.71 -2.28 14.36
C GLN A 210 -12.47 -1.39 13.15
N SER A 211 -13.46 -0.53 12.88
CA SER A 211 -13.36 0.54 11.90
C SER A 211 -13.96 1.82 12.47
N GLU A 212 -13.24 2.93 12.27
CA GLU A 212 -13.57 4.30 12.66
C GLU A 212 -13.18 5.25 11.51
N GLY A 213 -13.84 6.39 11.32
CA GLY A 213 -13.52 7.34 10.23
C GLY A 213 -13.80 6.88 8.78
N LEU A 214 -13.95 5.58 8.51
CA LEU A 214 -14.68 5.06 7.35
C LEU A 214 -16.15 5.06 7.74
N GLU A 215 -16.79 6.22 7.60
CA GLU A 215 -18.16 6.45 8.06
C GLU A 215 -19.10 5.37 7.51
N ARG A 216 -19.50 4.44 8.37
CA ARG A 216 -20.27 3.24 8.00
C ARG A 216 -21.54 3.61 7.24
N SER A 217 -22.12 4.78 7.49
CA SER A 217 -23.28 5.34 6.81
C SER A 217 -23.10 5.50 5.29
N HIS A 218 -21.89 5.82 4.80
CA HIS A 218 -21.62 5.94 3.37
C HIS A 218 -21.71 4.61 2.61
N TYR A 219 -21.62 3.52 3.35
CA TYR A 219 -21.59 2.15 2.84
C TYR A 219 -22.81 1.35 3.30
N LEU A 220 -23.88 2.03 3.72
CA LEU A 220 -25.15 1.41 4.09
C LEU A 220 -26.26 2.09 3.29
N VAL A 221 -27.10 1.28 2.64
CA VAL A 221 -28.37 1.78 2.11
C VAL A 221 -29.30 2.11 3.28
N LYS A 222 -30.21 3.08 3.11
CA LYS A 222 -31.20 3.42 4.13
C LYS A 222 -31.94 2.16 4.62
N GLY A 223 -31.84 1.87 5.92
CA GLY A 223 -32.43 0.69 6.56
C GLY A 223 -31.48 -0.51 6.70
N GLU A 224 -30.31 -0.50 6.05
CA GLU A 224 -29.26 -1.49 6.31
C GLU A 224 -28.61 -1.27 7.68
N LYS A 225 -28.20 -2.38 8.30
CA LYS A 225 -27.52 -2.39 9.61
C LYS A 225 -26.01 -2.56 9.44
N ALA A 226 -25.27 -2.21 10.48
CA ALA A 226 -23.80 -2.31 10.54
C ALA A 226 -23.18 -3.63 10.01
N PRO A 227 -23.79 -4.83 10.16
CA PRO A 227 -23.23 -6.06 9.58
C PRO A 227 -23.00 -6.01 8.07
N LYS A 228 -23.79 -5.25 7.31
CA LYS A 228 -23.62 -5.13 5.85
C LYS A 228 -22.30 -4.49 5.44
N PHE A 229 -21.78 -3.55 6.24
CA PHE A 229 -20.44 -3.01 6.02
C PHE A 229 -19.37 -4.12 6.11
N TRP A 230 -19.46 -4.97 7.13
CA TRP A 230 -18.53 -6.09 7.31
C TRP A 230 -18.69 -7.16 6.23
N ASP A 231 -19.90 -7.40 5.73
CA ASP A 231 -20.14 -8.28 4.58
C ASP A 231 -19.44 -7.77 3.31
N ARG A 232 -19.51 -6.45 3.05
CA ARG A 232 -18.79 -5.79 1.95
C ARG A 232 -17.28 -5.92 2.12
N LEU A 233 -16.76 -5.66 3.32
CA LEU A 233 -15.33 -5.81 3.60
C LEU A 233 -14.86 -7.27 3.38
N LYS A 234 -15.62 -8.25 3.86
CA LYS A 234 -15.36 -9.68 3.61
C LYS A 234 -15.39 -10.01 2.12
N LEU A 235 -16.26 -9.38 1.35
CA LEU A 235 -16.32 -9.57 -0.09
C LEU A 235 -15.11 -8.96 -0.82
N LEU A 236 -14.59 -7.80 -0.36
CA LEU A 236 -13.32 -7.25 -0.86
C LEU A 236 -12.15 -8.21 -0.59
N GLU A 237 -12.11 -8.83 0.59
CA GLU A 237 -11.11 -9.83 0.96
C GLU A 237 -11.22 -11.06 0.04
N LYS A 238 -12.42 -11.62 -0.12
CA LYS A 238 -12.68 -12.79 -1.00
C LYS A 238 -12.38 -12.55 -2.48
N THR A 239 -12.61 -11.32 -2.97
CA THR A 239 -12.30 -10.94 -4.36
C THR A 239 -10.81 -10.60 -4.56
N GLY A 240 -10.01 -10.72 -3.50
CA GLY A 240 -8.57 -10.45 -3.50
C GLY A 240 -8.24 -8.99 -3.74
N ALA A 241 -9.14 -8.07 -3.42
CA ALA A 241 -8.89 -6.63 -3.51
C ALA A 241 -8.07 -6.10 -2.33
N ILE A 242 -8.22 -6.73 -1.17
CA ILE A 242 -7.51 -6.43 0.08
C ILE A 242 -6.95 -7.70 0.72
N TYR A 243 -6.01 -7.53 1.63
CA TYR A 243 -5.52 -8.59 2.52
C TYR A 243 -5.02 -7.97 3.84
N TRP A 244 -4.82 -8.81 4.85
CA TRP A 244 -4.36 -8.41 6.17
C TRP A 244 -2.93 -8.88 6.40
N GLU A 245 -2.08 -7.99 6.89
CA GLU A 245 -0.68 -8.28 7.18
C GLU A 245 -0.40 -8.09 8.68
N PRO A 246 0.08 -9.12 9.40
CA PRO A 246 0.38 -9.00 10.81
C PRO A 246 1.68 -8.24 11.04
N TRP A 247 1.66 -7.29 11.97
CA TRP A 247 2.81 -6.52 12.41
C TRP A 247 2.91 -6.55 13.94
N LEU A 248 4.14 -6.53 14.44
CA LEU A 248 4.38 -6.16 15.83
C LEU A 248 4.23 -4.64 15.94
N CYS A 249 3.38 -4.18 16.83
CA CYS A 249 3.16 -2.77 17.13
C CYS A 249 3.58 -2.45 18.57
N SER A 250 3.86 -1.18 18.83
CA SER A 250 4.27 -0.70 20.17
C SER A 250 3.22 -0.92 21.26
N SER A 251 1.95 -1.07 20.89
CA SER A 251 0.82 -1.35 21.77
C SER A 251 -0.37 -1.91 20.96
N ALA A 252 -1.49 -2.20 21.65
CA ALA A 252 -2.77 -2.57 21.04
C ALA A 252 -3.67 -1.36 20.68
N THR A 253 -3.19 -0.12 20.84
CA THR A 253 -3.99 1.10 20.65
C THR A 253 -4.05 1.54 19.19
N ALA A 254 -4.92 2.52 18.89
CA ALA A 254 -5.15 3.02 17.52
C ALA A 254 -3.96 3.77 16.93
N ASP A 255 -3.19 4.40 17.81
CA ASP A 255 -2.04 5.26 17.57
C ASP A 255 -0.72 4.51 17.72
N ALA A 256 -0.77 3.17 17.79
CA ALA A 256 0.42 2.35 17.92
C ALA A 256 1.32 2.47 16.69
N ASP A 257 2.63 2.55 16.93
CA ASP A 257 3.63 2.57 15.88
C ASP A 257 3.94 1.13 15.42
N PRO A 258 3.87 0.82 14.11
CA PRO A 258 4.37 -0.44 13.57
C PRO A 258 5.88 -0.56 13.78
N ILE A 259 6.32 -1.68 14.37
CA ILE A 259 7.73 -1.95 14.66
C ILE A 259 8.38 -2.77 13.54
N TYR A 260 7.82 -3.96 13.23
CA TYR A 260 8.25 -4.81 12.12
C TYR A 260 7.16 -5.81 11.69
N PRO A 261 7.18 -6.28 10.43
CA PRO A 261 6.23 -7.27 9.96
C PRO A 261 6.47 -8.65 10.56
N LEU A 262 5.39 -9.38 10.83
CA LEU A 262 5.41 -10.77 11.31
C LEU A 262 5.16 -11.78 10.18
N THR A 263 5.31 -11.35 8.92
CA THR A 263 5.12 -12.24 7.78
C THR A 263 6.28 -13.23 7.62
N PRO A 264 6.03 -14.43 7.09
CA PRO A 264 7.10 -15.39 6.80
C PRO A 264 8.16 -14.87 5.83
N ASP A 265 7.76 -14.07 4.84
CA ASP A 265 8.64 -13.59 3.76
C ASP A 265 9.70 -12.61 4.29
N ASP A 266 9.36 -11.79 5.28
CA ASP A 266 10.29 -10.81 5.86
C ASP A 266 11.30 -11.45 6.84
N LYS A 267 11.07 -12.69 7.29
CA LYS A 267 11.94 -13.48 8.19
C LYS A 267 12.25 -12.87 9.57
N VAL A 268 11.85 -11.62 9.85
CA VAL A 268 12.11 -10.95 11.15
C VAL A 268 11.56 -11.79 12.30
N LYS A 269 10.34 -12.31 12.17
CA LYS A 269 9.72 -13.18 13.17
C LYS A 269 10.59 -14.40 13.52
N ALA A 270 11.16 -15.07 12.52
CA ALA A 270 11.98 -16.26 12.76
C ALA A 270 13.23 -15.94 13.58
N TRP A 271 13.86 -14.79 13.33
CA TRP A 271 15.00 -14.31 14.11
C TRP A 271 14.60 -13.84 15.51
N ALA A 272 13.45 -13.17 15.64
CA ALA A 272 12.90 -12.77 16.93
C ALA A 272 12.62 -13.99 17.81
N ASP A 273 11.96 -15.01 17.27
CA ASP A 273 11.70 -16.30 17.92
C ASP A 273 13.00 -16.98 18.34
N LEU A 274 14.01 -17.04 17.46
CA LEU A 274 15.31 -17.63 17.78
C LEU A 274 15.99 -16.91 18.95
N ALA A 275 16.06 -15.58 18.91
CA ALA A 275 16.66 -14.77 19.97
C ALA A 275 15.89 -14.93 21.29
N ALA A 276 14.56 -14.92 21.25
CA ALA A 276 13.70 -15.13 22.42
C ALA A 276 13.95 -16.50 23.06
N ARG A 277 13.99 -17.57 22.24
CA ARG A 277 14.23 -18.93 22.74
C ARG A 277 15.62 -19.09 23.36
N GLN A 278 16.65 -18.52 22.74
CA GLN A 278 18.01 -18.52 23.33
C GLN A 278 18.05 -17.80 24.69
N LEU A 279 17.35 -16.67 24.82
CA LEU A 279 17.27 -15.95 26.10
C LEU A 279 16.46 -16.71 27.16
N LEU A 280 15.33 -17.32 26.77
CA LEU A 280 14.50 -18.13 27.67
C LEU A 280 15.28 -19.33 28.20
N THR A 281 15.90 -20.09 27.29
CA THR A 281 16.64 -21.32 27.59
C THR A 281 17.93 -21.06 28.37
N GLY A 282 18.62 -19.95 28.09
CA GLY A 282 19.94 -19.66 28.67
C GLY A 282 21.08 -20.36 27.94
N ALA A 283 22.31 -19.93 28.23
CA ALA A 283 23.49 -20.34 27.46
C ALA A 283 23.84 -21.83 27.61
N ALA A 284 23.46 -22.46 28.72
CA ALA A 284 23.76 -23.85 29.03
C ALA A 284 22.51 -24.75 29.00
N GLY A 285 21.37 -24.26 28.51
CA GLY A 285 20.11 -25.02 28.54
C GLY A 285 19.40 -25.02 29.89
N GLU A 286 19.85 -24.21 30.85
CA GLU A 286 19.42 -24.31 32.24
C GLU A 286 17.93 -23.96 32.48
N ARG A 287 17.26 -23.36 31.49
CA ARG A 287 15.86 -22.91 31.55
C ARG A 287 15.03 -23.39 30.34
N GLU A 288 15.35 -24.53 29.73
CA GLU A 288 14.55 -25.10 28.62
C GLU A 288 13.05 -25.15 28.93
N TRP A 289 12.68 -25.54 30.16
CA TRP A 289 11.29 -25.58 30.62
C TRP A 289 10.54 -24.24 30.49
N LYS A 290 11.23 -23.10 30.55
CA LYS A 290 10.62 -21.77 30.32
C LYS A 290 10.30 -21.55 28.84
N SER A 291 11.17 -21.99 27.94
CA SER A 291 10.88 -21.94 26.50
C SER A 291 9.66 -22.81 26.18
N ASP A 292 9.54 -23.99 26.80
CA ASP A 292 8.41 -24.89 26.59
C ASP A 292 7.09 -24.34 27.13
N ALA A 293 7.15 -23.54 28.21
CA ALA A 293 5.98 -22.88 28.79
C ALA A 293 5.40 -21.75 27.93
N HIS A 294 6.14 -21.28 26.92
CA HIS A 294 5.75 -20.17 26.04
C HIS A 294 5.79 -20.61 24.55
N PRO A 295 4.84 -21.46 24.11
CA PRO A 295 4.82 -22.01 22.76
C PRO A 295 4.37 -21.01 21.68
N GLY A 296 3.82 -19.86 22.07
CA GLY A 296 3.25 -18.87 21.17
C GLY A 296 4.27 -18.06 20.36
N THR A 297 3.80 -16.96 19.78
CA THR A 297 4.68 -16.03 19.07
C THR A 297 5.45 -15.18 20.06
N LEU A 298 6.78 -15.17 19.95
CA LEU A 298 7.65 -14.42 20.85
C LEU A 298 8.18 -13.14 20.18
N ALA A 299 8.31 -12.09 20.97
CA ALA A 299 9.03 -10.87 20.60
C ALA A 299 10.03 -10.51 21.70
N VAL A 300 11.15 -9.92 21.32
CA VAL A 300 12.13 -9.39 22.27
C VAL A 300 12.29 -7.90 22.05
N LEU A 301 12.01 -7.11 23.08
CA LEU A 301 12.13 -5.66 23.06
C LEU A 301 13.00 -5.20 24.23
N PRO A 302 13.55 -3.97 24.19
CA PRO A 302 14.16 -3.38 25.37
C PRO A 302 13.18 -3.33 26.56
N VAL A 303 13.69 -3.51 27.79
CA VAL A 303 12.87 -3.55 29.03
C VAL A 303 11.98 -2.32 29.26
N HIS A 304 12.32 -1.17 28.68
CA HIS A 304 11.55 0.07 28.81
C HIS A 304 10.35 0.15 27.85
N HIS A 305 10.16 -0.82 26.94
CA HIS A 305 8.97 -0.88 26.11
C HIS A 305 7.75 -1.27 26.95
N GLN A 306 6.62 -0.63 26.63
CA GLN A 306 5.31 -1.08 27.10
C GLN A 306 4.92 -2.42 26.45
N SER A 307 3.82 -3.02 26.90
CA SER A 307 3.29 -4.27 26.35
C SER A 307 3.00 -4.11 24.85
N PRO A 308 3.74 -4.84 23.97
CA PRO A 308 3.50 -4.77 22.54
C PRO A 308 2.25 -5.56 22.16
N ALA A 309 1.82 -5.43 20.91
CA ALA A 309 0.70 -6.21 20.39
C ALA A 309 0.91 -6.63 18.94
N ILE A 310 0.26 -7.71 18.55
CA ILE A 310 0.04 -8.02 17.14
C ILE A 310 -1.15 -7.15 16.67
N GLN A 311 -0.92 -6.35 15.64
CA GLN A 311 -2.00 -5.72 14.89
C GLN A 311 -1.92 -6.11 13.42
N TYR A 312 -3.07 -6.42 12.84
CA TYR A 312 -3.20 -6.72 11.42
C TYR A 312 -3.54 -5.45 10.67
N LEU A 313 -2.62 -5.05 9.80
CA LEU A 313 -2.69 -3.87 8.96
C LEU A 313 -3.34 -4.25 7.63
N MET A 314 -4.40 -3.54 7.25
CA MET A 314 -5.12 -3.84 6.01
C MET A 314 -4.39 -3.23 4.81
N ARG A 315 -4.01 -4.08 3.85
CA ARG A 315 -3.31 -3.68 2.64
C ARG A 315 -4.15 -3.89 1.40
N LEU A 316 -3.89 -3.05 0.41
CA LEU A 316 -4.53 -3.10 -0.90
C LEU A 316 -3.70 -4.04 -1.77
N ARG A 317 -4.36 -4.91 -2.56
CA ARG A 317 -3.67 -5.91 -3.37
C ARG A 317 -2.78 -5.29 -4.45
N ILE A 318 -3.22 -4.19 -5.03
CA ILE A 318 -2.48 -3.43 -6.03
C ILE A 318 -2.20 -2.08 -5.40
N GLU A 319 -0.95 -1.65 -5.43
CA GLU A 319 -0.53 -0.39 -4.82
C GLU A 319 -0.26 0.65 -5.91
N ALA A 320 -0.67 1.90 -5.67
CA ALA A 320 -0.31 3.00 -6.56
C ALA A 320 1.22 3.25 -6.49
N ASP A 321 1.87 3.31 -7.65
CA ASP A 321 3.32 3.55 -7.75
C ASP A 321 3.68 5.03 -7.56
N THR A 322 3.41 5.54 -6.36
CA THR A 322 3.71 6.92 -5.96
C THR A 322 5.11 7.02 -5.35
N PRO A 323 5.71 8.23 -5.30
CA PRO A 323 6.93 8.45 -4.53
C PRO A 323 6.81 8.00 -3.06
N GLY A 324 5.68 8.29 -2.41
CA GLY A 324 5.38 7.85 -1.05
C GLY A 324 5.40 6.33 -0.91
N ARG A 325 4.80 5.59 -1.85
CA ARG A 325 4.84 4.12 -1.88
C ARG A 325 6.26 3.58 -1.98
N ARG A 326 7.08 4.15 -2.87
CA ARG A 326 8.49 3.74 -3.02
C ARG A 326 9.30 4.06 -1.77
N GLY A 327 9.05 5.19 -1.12
CA GLY A 327 9.62 5.57 0.16
C GLY A 327 9.27 4.57 1.26
N ALA A 328 7.98 4.27 1.44
CA ALA A 328 7.50 3.29 2.41
C ALA A 328 8.10 1.89 2.19
N TYR A 329 8.25 1.46 0.93
CA TYR A 329 8.90 0.20 0.61
C TYR A 329 10.38 0.20 1.02
N GLY A 330 11.14 1.26 0.68
CA GLY A 330 12.53 1.40 1.11
C GLY A 330 12.68 1.42 2.64
N GLU A 331 11.77 2.10 3.32
CA GLU A 331 11.73 2.15 4.79
C GLU A 331 11.43 0.78 5.41
N ARG A 332 10.44 0.03 4.87
CA ARG A 332 10.18 -1.35 5.27
C ARG A 332 11.43 -2.22 5.13
N THR A 333 12.12 -2.14 3.98
CA THR A 333 13.35 -2.92 3.76
C THR A 333 14.42 -2.58 4.80
N ARG A 334 14.57 -1.30 5.14
CA ARG A 334 15.50 -0.83 6.18
C ARG A 334 15.14 -1.35 7.57
N ILE A 335 13.86 -1.27 7.96
CA ILE A 335 13.32 -1.79 9.22
C ILE A 335 13.58 -3.30 9.33
N VAL A 336 13.22 -4.06 8.29
CA VAL A 336 13.38 -5.52 8.26
C VAL A 336 14.85 -5.92 8.39
N GLY A 337 15.73 -5.31 7.59
CA GLY A 337 17.17 -5.59 7.64
C GLY A 337 17.76 -5.30 9.02
N HIS A 338 17.43 -4.14 9.58
CA HIS A 338 17.89 -3.72 10.90
C HIS A 338 17.46 -4.69 12.01
N TRP A 339 16.19 -5.08 12.06
CA TRP A 339 15.72 -6.01 13.10
C TRP A 339 16.30 -7.41 12.96
N ILE A 340 16.50 -7.91 11.75
CA ILE A 340 17.21 -9.18 11.53
C ILE A 340 18.63 -9.10 12.10
N GLU A 341 19.38 -8.05 11.79
CA GLU A 341 20.74 -7.86 12.31
C GLU A 341 20.76 -7.77 13.85
N GLN A 342 19.81 -7.04 14.44
CA GLN A 342 19.72 -6.92 15.90
C GLN A 342 19.40 -8.25 16.58
N TYR A 343 18.49 -9.04 16.01
CA TYR A 343 18.11 -10.35 16.57
C TYR A 343 19.19 -11.42 16.35
N ASP A 344 19.84 -11.45 15.20
CA ASP A 344 20.99 -12.34 14.96
C ASP A 344 22.12 -12.05 15.95
N ARG A 345 22.45 -10.77 16.16
CA ARG A 345 23.43 -10.36 17.19
C ARG A 345 22.99 -10.83 18.57
N LEU A 346 21.76 -10.54 18.96
CA LEU A 346 21.23 -10.90 20.28
C LEU A 346 21.24 -12.41 20.51
N ALA A 347 20.85 -13.22 19.52
CA ALA A 347 20.89 -14.68 19.63
C ALA A 347 22.33 -15.19 19.88
N LYS A 348 23.33 -14.62 19.19
CA LYS A 348 24.76 -14.95 19.38
C LYS A 348 25.30 -14.51 20.74
N GLU A 349 24.87 -13.36 21.25
CA GLU A 349 25.24 -12.87 22.58
C GLU A 349 24.58 -13.73 23.68
N ALA A 350 23.31 -14.08 23.52
CA ALA A 350 22.57 -14.93 24.44
C ALA A 350 23.19 -16.33 24.56
N ALA A 351 23.62 -16.92 23.44
CA ALA A 351 24.34 -18.20 23.42
C ALA A 351 25.69 -18.16 24.17
N LYS A 352 26.26 -16.96 24.39
CA LYS A 352 27.48 -16.75 25.19
C LYS A 352 27.20 -16.30 26.63
N GLY A 353 25.93 -16.20 27.02
CA GLY A 353 25.52 -15.69 28.33
C GLY A 353 25.66 -14.17 28.48
N GLN A 354 25.69 -13.43 27.37
CA GLN A 354 25.79 -11.96 27.36
C GLN A 354 24.42 -11.33 27.11
N PHE A 355 23.93 -10.53 28.07
CA PHE A 355 22.55 -10.00 28.04
C PHE A 355 22.45 -8.48 28.30
N SER A 356 23.57 -7.79 28.48
CA SER A 356 23.60 -6.38 28.89
C SER A 356 23.51 -5.40 27.73
N ASN A 357 23.75 -5.84 26.49
CA ASN A 357 23.77 -4.96 25.32
C ASN A 357 22.34 -4.72 24.81
N PRO A 358 21.77 -3.52 24.95
CA PRO A 358 20.40 -3.28 24.53
C PRO A 358 20.23 -3.45 23.01
N LEU A 359 19.04 -3.91 22.61
CA LEU A 359 18.59 -3.84 21.22
C LEU A 359 18.51 -2.38 20.79
N ARG A 360 19.06 -2.07 19.63
CA ARG A 360 18.85 -0.76 19.01
C ARG A 360 17.52 -0.84 18.27
N THR A 361 16.54 -0.02 18.65
CA THR A 361 15.20 -0.05 18.04
C THR A 361 15.09 0.78 16.77
N GLN A 362 16.10 1.62 16.51
CA GLN A 362 16.18 2.47 15.34
C GLN A 362 17.50 2.22 14.60
N PRO A 363 17.51 2.19 13.26
CA PRO A 363 18.75 2.08 12.50
C PRO A 363 19.60 3.34 12.69
N SER A 364 20.92 3.19 12.81
CA SER A 364 21.81 4.33 12.98
C SER A 364 21.81 5.22 11.74
N LYS A 365 21.70 6.55 11.92
CA LYS A 365 21.76 7.56 10.83
C LYS A 365 23.08 7.61 10.05
N ALA A 366 24.07 6.75 10.35
CA ALA A 366 25.45 6.88 9.91
C ALA A 366 25.74 6.37 8.47
N SER A 367 24.75 6.01 7.65
CA SER A 367 24.96 5.49 6.30
C SER A 367 24.28 6.29 5.17
N GLU A 368 23.65 7.44 5.45
CA GLU A 368 23.00 8.28 4.41
C GLU A 368 23.98 9.08 3.52
N GLY A 369 25.30 8.89 3.66
CA GLY A 369 26.33 9.65 2.92
C GLY A 369 27.03 8.92 1.76
N GLY A 370 26.70 7.67 1.45
CA GLY A 370 27.45 6.86 0.49
C GLY A 370 26.97 6.97 -0.96
N ARG A 371 27.05 8.15 -1.60
CA ARG A 371 27.05 8.18 -3.08
C ARG A 371 28.41 7.66 -3.56
N PRO A 372 28.46 6.73 -4.52
CA PRO A 372 29.74 6.30 -5.09
C PRO A 372 30.37 7.49 -5.81
N HIS A 373 31.51 7.95 -5.30
CA HIS A 373 32.40 8.88 -6.00
C HIS A 373 32.78 8.23 -7.34
N GLN A 374 32.20 8.75 -8.44
CA GLN A 374 32.76 8.56 -9.77
C GLN A 374 34.15 9.17 -9.76
N GLY A 375 35.14 8.35 -10.11
CA GLY A 375 36.55 8.71 -10.11
C GLY A 375 36.82 9.93 -10.97
N ASP A 376 37.43 10.92 -10.34
CA ASP A 376 38.09 12.03 -10.98
C ASP A 376 39.38 11.48 -11.63
N GLN A 377 39.33 11.22 -12.94
CA GLN A 377 40.52 10.96 -13.73
C GLN A 377 41.05 12.30 -14.24
N GLY A 378 42.24 12.63 -13.73
CA GLY A 378 42.89 13.92 -13.90
C GLY A 378 43.11 14.32 -15.36
N HIS A 379 42.80 15.57 -15.64
CA HIS A 379 43.39 16.32 -16.74
C HIS A 379 44.73 16.90 -16.28
N GLN A 380 45.82 16.21 -16.62
CA GLN A 380 47.15 16.82 -16.59
C GLN A 380 47.25 17.80 -17.77
N GLY A 381 47.24 19.09 -17.44
CA GLY A 381 47.63 20.16 -18.36
C GLY A 381 49.16 20.19 -18.48
N SER A 382 49.65 19.93 -19.70
CA SER A 382 51.04 20.21 -20.08
C SER A 382 51.09 21.40 -21.02
N SER A 383 51.56 22.52 -20.46
CA SER A 383 52.57 23.44 -21.00
C SER A 383 52.48 23.87 -22.47
N ARG A 384 52.06 25.12 -22.68
CA ARG A 384 52.59 25.96 -23.77
C ARG A 384 53.39 27.11 -23.17
N VAL A 385 54.69 27.04 -23.42
CA VAL A 385 55.67 28.11 -23.27
C VAL A 385 55.51 29.06 -24.46
N SER A 386 55.40 30.36 -24.19
CA SER A 386 55.71 31.41 -25.15
C SER A 386 56.52 32.49 -24.46
N ASN A 387 57.75 32.65 -24.95
CA ASN A 387 58.75 33.65 -24.60
C ASN A 387 58.25 35.08 -24.82
N GLN A 388 58.65 35.97 -23.92
CA GLN A 388 58.93 37.38 -24.21
C GLN A 388 60.25 37.77 -23.55
N SER A 389 61.29 37.92 -24.36
CA SER A 389 62.34 38.96 -24.35
C SER A 389 63.14 38.81 -25.63
#